data_AF-A0A2I0XF87-F1
#
_entry.id   AF-A0A2I0XF87-F1
#
_cell.length_a   1.000
_cell.length_b   1.000
_cell.length_c   1.000
_cell.angle_alpha   90.00
_cell.angle_beta   90.00
_cell.angle_gamma   90.00
#
_symmetry.space_group_name_H-M   'P 1'
#
loop_
_entity.id
_entity.type
_entity.pdbx_description
1 polymer ?
#
loop_
_entity_poly.entity_id
_entity_poly.type
_entity_poly.pdbx_seq_one_letter_code
_entity_poly.pdbx_strand_id
1 'polypeptide(L)'
;MTNRSTGMCPFSIVYTKMPNTVLDVTVLPKCKSKSASVLVDNYAEFLANIRAKIQAANDKYKLSADVHRREKLFKPGDLVYVRLKRERLPVGEYSKLGKKKWGPFFIKSKINDNAYIVDLPEEFNTSHTFNVKDIYAYIPPDDGKAQVHSVDTDNDFSGGE
;
A
#
# COMPACT_ATOMS: atom_id res chain seq x y z
N MET A 1 18.82 18.10 -9.73
CA MET A 1 17.97 16.99 -10.19
C MET A 1 16.51 17.47 -10.20
N THR A 2 15.89 17.54 -11.38
CA THR A 2 14.48 17.96 -11.56
C THR A 2 13.57 16.73 -11.53
N ASN A 3 12.40 16.86 -10.91
CA ASN A 3 11.38 15.80 -10.92
C ASN A 3 10.65 15.80 -12.26
N ARG A 4 10.46 14.62 -12.85
CA ARG A 4 9.81 14.47 -14.18
C ARG A 4 8.37 14.98 -14.23
N SER A 5 7.60 14.79 -13.15
CA SER A 5 6.19 15.16 -13.09
C SER A 5 5.99 16.67 -12.90
N THR A 6 6.82 17.31 -12.07
CA THR A 6 6.68 18.74 -11.78
C THR A 6 7.60 19.62 -12.62
N GLY A 7 8.64 19.06 -13.24
CA GLY A 7 9.69 19.78 -13.97
C GLY A 7 10.64 20.58 -13.07
N MET A 8 10.50 20.47 -11.75
CA MET A 8 11.19 21.31 -10.76
C MET A 8 11.93 20.47 -9.74
N CYS A 9 12.90 21.06 -9.05
CA CYS A 9 13.59 20.36 -7.98
C CYS A 9 12.72 20.38 -6.70
N PRO A 10 12.66 19.28 -5.92
CA PRO A 10 11.87 19.26 -4.68
C PRO A 10 12.25 20.39 -3.72
N PHE A 11 13.54 20.74 -3.66
CA PHE A 11 14.03 21.85 -2.83
C PHE A 11 13.36 23.18 -3.18
N SER A 12 13.25 23.53 -4.47
CA SER A 12 12.66 24.80 -4.89
C SER A 12 11.16 24.88 -4.63
N ILE A 13 10.49 23.73 -4.64
CA ILE A 13 9.05 23.66 -4.32
C ILE A 13 8.82 23.97 -2.83
N VAL A 14 9.64 23.38 -1.95
CA VAL A 14 9.51 23.53 -0.50
C VAL A 14 9.99 24.89 -0.02
N TYR A 15 11.18 25.33 -0.45
CA TYR A 15 11.83 26.54 0.06
C TYR A 15 11.58 27.77 -0.79
N THR A 16 10.76 27.64 -1.85
CA THR A 16 10.38 28.74 -2.76
C THR A 16 11.59 29.44 -3.42
N LYS A 17 12.76 28.81 -3.38
CA LYS A 17 14.03 29.31 -3.88
C LYS A 17 14.92 28.17 -4.36
N MET A 18 15.79 28.45 -5.32
CA MET A 18 16.84 27.50 -5.68
C MET A 18 17.84 27.36 -4.52
N PRO A 19 18.42 26.17 -4.31
CA PRO A 19 19.48 26.01 -3.33
C PRO A 19 20.65 26.93 -3.69
N ASN A 20 21.18 27.62 -2.67
CA ASN A 20 22.33 28.50 -2.86
C ASN A 20 23.51 27.66 -3.35
N THR A 21 24.12 28.08 -4.47
CA THR A 21 25.32 27.44 -5.01
C THR A 21 26.56 28.23 -4.58
N VAL A 22 27.77 27.65 -4.69
CA VAL A 22 29.03 28.32 -4.29
C VAL A 22 29.23 29.71 -4.93
N LEU A 23 28.67 29.95 -6.12
CA LEU A 23 28.69 31.25 -6.79
C LEU A 23 27.81 32.29 -6.08
N ASP A 24 26.70 31.89 -5.45
CA ASP A 24 25.79 32.77 -4.70
C ASP A 24 26.38 33.25 -3.37
N VAL A 25 27.49 32.66 -2.92
CA VAL A 25 28.20 33.07 -1.69
C VAL A 25 29.00 34.37 -1.92
N THR A 26 29.27 34.71 -3.18
CA THR A 26 29.84 36.03 -3.52
C THR A 26 28.79 37.11 -3.29
N VAL A 27 29.16 38.20 -2.60
CA VAL A 27 28.22 39.25 -2.20
C VAL A 27 27.71 40.01 -3.42
N LEU A 28 26.60 39.55 -4.00
CA LEU A 28 25.87 40.27 -5.04
C LEU A 28 25.15 41.49 -4.45
N PRO A 29 25.00 42.60 -5.22
CA PRO A 29 24.18 43.74 -4.79
C PRO A 29 22.76 43.27 -4.51
N LYS A 30 22.25 43.54 -3.31
CA LYS A 30 20.90 43.13 -2.91
C LYS A 30 19.87 43.91 -3.72
N CYS A 31 19.18 43.24 -4.66
CA CYS A 31 18.03 43.80 -5.36
C CYS A 31 16.87 44.03 -4.39
N LYS A 32 16.08 45.09 -4.61
CA LYS A 32 14.94 45.47 -3.75
C LYS A 32 13.92 44.33 -3.66
N SER A 33 13.50 43.99 -2.44
CA SER A 33 12.51 42.94 -2.18
C SER A 33 11.11 43.38 -2.63
N LYS A 34 10.37 42.47 -3.27
CA LYS A 34 8.91 42.61 -3.43
C LYS A 34 8.25 42.67 -2.04
N SER A 35 7.07 43.28 -1.94
CA SER A 35 6.29 43.23 -0.70
C SER A 35 5.97 41.78 -0.34
N ALA A 36 5.94 41.49 0.97
CA ALA A 36 5.70 40.13 1.47
C ALA A 36 4.35 39.57 1.01
N SER A 37 3.31 40.41 0.92
CA SER A 37 1.97 40.02 0.46
C SER A 37 2.00 39.46 -0.95
N VAL A 38 2.61 40.19 -1.89
CA VAL A 38 2.70 39.78 -3.31
C VAL A 38 3.49 38.48 -3.46
N LEU A 39 4.51 38.24 -2.63
CA LEU A 39 5.25 36.98 -2.66
C LEU A 39 4.36 35.80 -2.27
N VAL A 40 3.58 35.94 -1.19
CA VAL A 40 2.67 34.89 -0.71
C VAL A 40 1.62 34.55 -1.75
N ASP A 41 1.01 35.55 -2.39
CA ASP A 41 0.00 35.33 -3.43
C ASP A 41 0.57 34.54 -4.62
N ASN A 42 1.72 34.97 -5.13
CA ASN A 42 2.42 34.26 -6.22
C ASN A 42 2.78 32.81 -5.82
N TYR A 43 3.12 32.57 -4.54
CA TYR A 43 3.46 31.24 -4.08
C TYR A 43 2.24 30.33 -3.93
N ALA A 44 1.10 30.87 -3.51
CA ALA A 44 -0.16 30.14 -3.46
C ALA A 44 -0.57 29.64 -4.86
N GLU A 45 -0.51 30.53 -5.86
CA GLU A 45 -0.74 30.18 -7.27
C GLU A 45 0.26 29.14 -7.78
N PHE A 46 1.53 29.31 -7.45
CA PHE A 46 2.59 28.37 -7.80
C PHE A 46 2.35 26.96 -7.24
N LEU A 47 2.00 26.84 -5.96
CA LEU A 47 1.70 25.55 -5.34
C LEU A 47 0.44 24.91 -5.91
N ALA A 48 -0.59 25.70 -6.23
CA ALA A 48 -1.79 25.21 -6.89
C ALA A 48 -1.46 24.57 -8.25
N ASN A 49 -0.62 25.25 -9.06
CA ASN A 49 -0.14 24.73 -10.33
C ASN A 49 0.67 23.43 -10.18
N ILE A 50 1.54 23.33 -9.16
CA ILE A 50 2.31 22.10 -8.90
C ILE A 50 1.38 20.96 -8.52
N ARG A 51 0.39 21.19 -7.64
CA ARG A 51 -0.59 20.18 -7.25
C ARG A 51 -1.35 19.66 -8.46
N ALA A 52 -1.82 20.56 -9.33
CA ALA A 52 -2.48 20.18 -10.58
C ALA A 52 -1.60 19.31 -11.48
N LYS A 53 -0.30 19.65 -11.64
CA LYS A 53 0.65 18.83 -12.41
C LYS A 53 0.86 17.44 -11.82
N ILE A 54 1.00 17.34 -10.50
CA ILE A 54 1.14 16.04 -9.80
C ILE A 54 -0.12 15.20 -10.01
N GLN A 55 -1.30 15.80 -9.88
CA GLN A 55 -2.57 15.11 -10.08
C GLN A 55 -2.71 14.59 -11.51
N ALA A 56 -2.47 15.44 -12.52
CA ALA A 56 -2.52 15.04 -13.92
C ALA A 56 -1.50 13.90 -14.24
N ALA A 57 -0.31 13.96 -13.65
CA ALA A 57 0.68 12.89 -13.80
C ALA A 57 0.18 11.58 -13.16
N ASN A 58 -0.35 11.65 -11.93
CA ASN A 58 -0.91 10.49 -11.23
C ASN A 58 -2.08 9.87 -11.99
N ASP A 59 -2.97 10.68 -12.55
CA ASP A 59 -4.12 10.22 -13.34
C ASP A 59 -3.66 9.51 -14.61
N LYS A 60 -2.64 10.06 -15.29
CA LYS A 60 -2.01 9.40 -16.45
C LYS A 60 -1.38 8.05 -16.06
N TYR A 61 -0.67 7.99 -14.94
CA TYR A 61 -0.10 6.74 -14.43
C TYR A 61 -1.19 5.72 -14.07
N LYS A 62 -2.26 6.18 -13.43
CA LYS A 62 -3.43 5.36 -13.08
C LYS A 62 -4.06 4.77 -14.34
N LEU A 63 -4.35 5.59 -15.34
CA LEU A 63 -4.96 5.13 -16.60
C LEU A 63 -4.10 4.06 -17.29
N SER A 64 -2.78 4.27 -17.37
CA SER A 64 -1.87 3.29 -17.96
C SER A 64 -1.76 1.99 -17.15
N ALA A 65 -1.78 2.08 -15.82
CA ALA A 65 -1.71 0.91 -14.94
C ALA A 65 -3.02 0.11 -14.95
N ASP A 66 -4.16 0.80 -14.94
CA ASP A 66 -5.48 0.18 -14.84
C ASP A 66 -5.84 -0.62 -16.11
N VAL A 67 -5.32 -0.25 -17.29
CA VAL A 67 -5.45 -1.03 -18.54
C VAL A 67 -5.01 -2.50 -18.37
N HIS A 68 -4.02 -2.76 -17.53
CA HIS A 68 -3.46 -4.10 -17.33
C HIS A 68 -3.95 -4.79 -16.05
N ARG A 69 -4.70 -4.07 -15.21
CA ARG A 69 -5.16 -4.60 -13.92
C ARG A 69 -6.45 -5.40 -14.13
N ARG A 70 -6.51 -6.55 -13.48
CA ARG A 70 -7.74 -7.34 -13.35
C ARG A 70 -8.31 -7.16 -11.96
N GLU A 71 -9.59 -6.87 -11.89
CA GLU A 71 -10.31 -6.76 -10.64
C GLU A 71 -10.39 -8.13 -9.96
N LYS A 72 -10.15 -8.16 -8.64
CA LYS A 72 -10.31 -9.33 -7.79
C LYS A 72 -11.07 -8.89 -6.55
N LEU A 73 -12.31 -9.29 -6.44
CA LEU A 73 -13.14 -9.00 -5.28
C LEU A 73 -13.43 -10.29 -4.54
N PHE A 74 -13.38 -10.21 -3.22
CA PHE A 74 -13.76 -11.30 -2.35
C PHE A 74 -14.77 -10.79 -1.31
N LYS A 75 -15.54 -11.72 -0.75
CA LYS A 75 -16.52 -11.47 0.30
C LYS A 75 -16.11 -12.19 1.58
N PRO A 76 -16.51 -11.67 2.76
CA PRO A 76 -16.40 -12.43 4.00
C PRO A 76 -17.09 -13.79 3.86
N GLY A 77 -16.42 -14.85 4.31
CA GLY A 77 -16.85 -16.24 4.15
C GLY A 77 -16.29 -16.95 2.90
N ASP A 78 -15.71 -16.23 1.93
CA ASP A 78 -15.06 -16.86 0.78
C ASP A 78 -13.81 -17.64 1.23
N LEU A 79 -13.63 -18.82 0.65
CA LEU A 79 -12.46 -19.66 0.86
C LEU A 79 -11.32 -19.22 -0.08
N VAL A 80 -10.15 -18.97 0.47
CA VAL A 80 -9.00 -18.42 -0.26
C VAL A 80 -7.67 -19.06 0.14
N TYR A 81 -6.77 -19.15 -0.83
CA TYR A 81 -5.36 -19.40 -0.59
C TYR A 81 -4.60 -18.10 -0.35
N VAL A 82 -3.71 -18.12 0.64
CA VAL A 82 -2.85 -16.99 0.97
C VAL A 82 -1.41 -17.27 0.57
N ARG A 83 -0.75 -16.29 -0.04
CA ARG A 83 0.69 -16.33 -0.32
C ARG A 83 1.46 -15.68 0.82
N LEU A 84 2.29 -16.48 1.49
CA LEU A 84 3.22 -15.98 2.51
C LEU A 84 4.55 -15.59 1.88
N LYS A 85 5.09 -14.43 2.28
CA LYS A 85 6.42 -13.98 1.87
C LYS A 85 7.48 -14.66 2.73
N ARG A 86 8.71 -14.78 2.22
CA ARG A 86 9.85 -15.37 2.95
C ARG A 86 10.08 -14.71 4.31
N GLU A 87 9.91 -13.41 4.40
CA GLU A 87 10.09 -12.61 5.64
C GLU A 87 9.08 -12.97 6.75
N ARG A 88 7.96 -13.60 6.40
CA ARG A 88 6.85 -13.95 7.29
C ARG A 88 6.90 -15.40 7.77
N LEU A 89 7.79 -16.21 7.20
CA LEU A 89 7.97 -17.59 7.60
C LEU A 89 9.14 -17.70 8.58
N PRO A 90 9.08 -18.63 9.55
CA PRO A 90 10.21 -18.95 10.40
C PRO A 90 11.47 -19.28 9.58
N VAL A 91 12.63 -18.97 10.16
CA VAL A 91 13.93 -19.22 9.54
C VAL A 91 14.11 -20.72 9.36
N GLY A 92 14.32 -21.16 8.11
CA GLY A 92 14.51 -22.57 7.75
C GLY A 92 13.29 -23.24 7.11
N GLU A 93 12.10 -22.66 7.26
CA GLU A 93 10.86 -23.26 6.72
C GLU A 93 10.60 -22.90 5.25
N TYR A 94 11.22 -21.81 4.78
CA TYR A 94 11.16 -21.43 3.38
C TYR A 94 12.08 -22.32 2.52
N SER A 95 11.48 -23.18 1.70
CA SER A 95 12.16 -23.91 0.63
C SER A 95 11.84 -23.34 -0.75
N LYS A 96 12.82 -23.25 -1.66
CA LYS A 96 12.65 -22.73 -3.03
C LYS A 96 11.59 -23.53 -3.82
N LEU A 97 11.50 -24.83 -3.54
CA LEU A 97 10.53 -25.77 -4.13
C LEU A 97 9.33 -26.05 -3.20
N GLY A 98 9.26 -25.37 -2.06
CA GLY A 98 8.15 -25.51 -1.12
C GLY A 98 6.85 -24.89 -1.63
N LYS A 99 5.74 -25.23 -0.96
CA LYS A 99 4.43 -24.64 -1.23
C LYS A 99 4.47 -23.13 -1.00
N LYS A 100 4.02 -22.36 -1.99
CA LYS A 100 3.95 -20.89 -1.93
C LYS A 100 2.59 -20.36 -1.48
N LYS A 101 1.55 -21.16 -1.70
CA LYS A 101 0.16 -20.87 -1.34
C LYS A 101 -0.21 -21.79 -0.19
N TRP A 102 -0.83 -21.23 0.84
CA TRP A 102 -1.19 -21.92 2.05
C TRP A 102 -2.70 -21.88 2.24
N GLY A 103 -3.25 -23.03 2.61
CA GLY A 103 -4.61 -23.28 3.07
C GLY A 103 -5.72 -22.91 2.08
N PRO A 104 -6.89 -23.56 2.15
CA PRO A 104 -8.13 -22.81 2.14
C PRO A 104 -8.32 -22.16 3.52
N PHE A 105 -8.30 -20.83 3.58
CA PHE A 105 -8.70 -20.06 4.75
C PHE A 105 -9.93 -19.23 4.40
N PHE A 106 -10.80 -18.95 5.36
CA PHE A 106 -11.94 -18.07 5.12
C PHE A 106 -11.54 -16.61 5.32
N ILE A 107 -12.13 -15.73 4.52
CA ILE A 107 -12.04 -14.29 4.78
C ILE A 107 -12.94 -13.96 5.95
N LYS A 108 -12.35 -13.50 7.05
CA LYS A 108 -13.06 -13.09 8.26
C LYS A 108 -13.79 -11.76 8.03
N SER A 109 -13.11 -10.78 7.42
CA SER A 109 -13.72 -9.49 7.11
C SER A 109 -12.98 -8.75 5.97
N LYS A 110 -13.68 -7.79 5.35
CA LYS A 110 -13.15 -6.93 4.29
C LYS A 110 -12.88 -5.53 4.86
N ILE A 111 -11.64 -5.05 4.75
CA ILE A 111 -11.27 -3.68 5.15
C ILE A 111 -11.52 -2.74 3.97
N ASN A 112 -10.99 -3.08 2.80
CA ASN A 112 -11.24 -2.39 1.52
C ASN A 112 -11.06 -3.37 0.35
N ASP A 113 -11.29 -2.95 -0.89
CA ASP A 113 -11.16 -3.82 -2.07
C ASP A 113 -9.74 -4.39 -2.25
N ASN A 114 -8.72 -3.73 -1.67
CA ASN A 114 -7.32 -4.11 -1.74
C ASN A 114 -6.83 -4.93 -0.54
N ALA A 115 -7.57 -5.00 0.57
CA ALA A 115 -7.09 -5.53 1.85
C ALA A 115 -8.19 -6.26 2.62
N TYR A 116 -7.89 -7.49 3.00
CA TYR A 116 -8.81 -8.42 3.64
C TYR A 116 -8.17 -9.02 4.89
N ILE A 117 -8.98 -9.32 5.90
CA ILE A 117 -8.58 -10.08 7.08
C ILE A 117 -8.94 -11.54 6.83
N VAL A 118 -7.93 -12.41 6.87
CA VAL A 118 -8.07 -13.84 6.67
C VAL A 118 -7.98 -14.54 8.02
N ASP A 119 -8.81 -15.56 8.23
CA ASP A 119 -8.72 -16.39 9.41
C ASP A 119 -7.55 -17.38 9.29
N LEU A 120 -6.38 -16.86 9.67
CA LEU A 120 -5.12 -17.59 9.66
C LEU A 120 -4.88 -18.16 11.07
N PRO A 121 -4.44 -19.41 11.23
CA PRO A 121 -4.06 -19.96 12.53
C PRO A 121 -2.91 -19.18 13.18
N GLU A 122 -2.89 -19.13 14.51
CA GLU A 122 -1.85 -18.43 15.29
C GLU A 122 -0.45 -19.04 15.12
N GLU A 123 -0.36 -20.29 14.62
CA GLU A 123 0.90 -20.94 14.24
C GLU A 123 1.69 -20.11 13.22
N PHE A 124 0.98 -19.39 12.34
CA PHE A 124 1.60 -18.44 11.44
C PHE A 124 1.84 -17.14 12.21
N ASN A 125 3.06 -16.96 12.72
CA ASN A 125 3.52 -15.75 13.43
C ASN A 125 3.55 -14.50 12.50
N THR A 126 2.41 -14.10 11.96
CA THR A 126 2.22 -13.10 10.90
C THR A 126 0.85 -12.46 11.04
N SER A 127 0.74 -11.19 10.63
CA SER A 127 -0.54 -10.50 10.59
C SER A 127 -1.57 -11.18 9.67
N HIS A 128 -2.81 -11.29 10.17
CA HIS A 128 -4.00 -11.79 9.45
C HIS A 128 -4.45 -10.89 8.29
N THR A 129 -3.88 -9.70 8.14
CA THR A 129 -4.25 -8.75 7.08
C THR A 129 -3.41 -8.98 5.83
N PHE A 130 -4.08 -9.27 4.72
CA PHE A 130 -3.47 -9.55 3.42
C PHE A 130 -3.95 -8.59 2.34
N ASN A 131 -3.04 -8.22 1.45
CA ASN A 131 -3.39 -7.50 0.23
C ASN A 131 -4.01 -8.47 -0.78
N VAL A 132 -4.99 -8.02 -1.56
CA VAL A 132 -5.66 -8.79 -2.62
C VAL A 132 -4.70 -9.46 -3.61
N LYS A 133 -3.51 -8.88 -3.82
CA LYS A 133 -2.45 -9.46 -4.67
C LYS A 133 -1.92 -10.79 -4.13
N ASP A 134 -1.92 -10.96 -2.81
CA ASP A 134 -1.41 -12.13 -2.11
C ASP A 134 -2.52 -13.14 -1.76
N ILE A 135 -3.76 -12.88 -2.20
CA ILE A 135 -4.93 -13.74 -2.01
C ILE A 135 -5.34 -14.36 -3.35
N TYR A 136 -5.73 -15.64 -3.32
CA TYR A 136 -6.18 -16.40 -4.48
C TYR A 136 -7.48 -17.13 -4.14
N ALA A 137 -8.48 -17.08 -5.03
CA ALA A 137 -9.70 -17.86 -4.86
C ALA A 137 -9.37 -19.36 -4.72
N TYR A 138 -10.01 -20.02 -3.76
CA TYR A 138 -10.01 -21.48 -3.69
C TYR A 138 -10.98 -22.03 -4.74
N ILE A 139 -10.52 -23.00 -5.52
CA ILE A 139 -11.36 -23.75 -6.46
C ILE A 139 -11.35 -25.21 -5.96
N PRO A 140 -12.50 -25.74 -5.50
CA PRO A 140 -12.57 -27.12 -5.06
C PRO A 140 -12.30 -28.07 -6.24
N PRO A 141 -11.56 -29.18 -6.02
CA PRO A 141 -11.24 -30.14 -7.08
C PRO A 141 -12.45 -30.99 -7.52
N ASP A 142 -13.51 -31.07 -6.71
CA ASP A 142 -14.79 -31.73 -7.00
C ASP A 142 -15.97 -30.76 -6.74
N ASP A 143 -17.13 -30.97 -7.37
CA ASP A 143 -18.36 -30.16 -7.19
C ASP A 143 -18.96 -30.20 -5.76
N GLY A 144 -18.27 -30.84 -4.80
CA GLY A 144 -18.63 -30.90 -3.40
C GLY A 144 -18.39 -29.55 -2.70
N LYS A 145 -19.45 -28.99 -2.11
CA LYS A 145 -19.33 -27.82 -1.23
C LYS A 145 -18.47 -28.20 -0.02
N ALA A 146 -17.33 -27.54 0.16
CA ALA A 146 -16.52 -27.67 1.35
C ALA A 146 -17.30 -27.10 2.56
N GLN A 147 -17.91 -27.95 3.37
CA GLN A 147 -18.35 -27.56 4.70
C GLN A 147 -17.17 -27.69 5.65
N VAL A 148 -16.74 -26.56 6.20
CA VAL A 148 -15.75 -26.51 7.29
C VAL A 148 -16.48 -26.03 8.53
N HIS A 149 -16.57 -26.91 9.53
CA HIS A 149 -17.05 -26.58 10.86
C HIS A 149 -16.02 -25.69 11.55
N SER A 150 -16.45 -24.51 12.02
CA SER A 150 -15.74 -23.75 13.04
C SER A 150 -15.68 -24.63 14.29
N VAL A 151 -14.48 -25.01 14.72
CA VAL A 151 -14.29 -25.66 16.02
C VAL A 151 -14.21 -24.54 17.04
N ASP A 152 -15.37 -24.11 17.53
CA ASP A 152 -15.44 -23.25 18.72
C ASP A 152 -14.91 -24.07 19.89
N THR A 153 -13.71 -23.69 20.37
CA THR A 153 -13.09 -24.34 21.53
C THR A 153 -13.59 -23.64 22.78
N ASP A 154 -14.80 -23.99 23.23
CA ASP A 154 -15.30 -23.58 24.53
C ASP A 154 -14.60 -24.41 25.62
N ASN A 155 -13.60 -23.81 26.25
CA ASN A 155 -12.85 -24.42 27.35
C ASN A 155 -13.47 -23.98 28.68
N ASP A 156 -14.61 -24.55 29.05
CA ASP A 156 -15.19 -24.42 30.40
C ASP A 156 -14.45 -25.34 31.37
N PHE A 157 -13.37 -24.83 31.97
CA PHE A 157 -12.72 -25.48 33.11
C PHE A 157 -13.33 -24.94 34.41
N SER A 158 -14.40 -25.58 34.87
CA SER A 158 -14.98 -25.37 36.21
C SER A 158 -14.10 -26.07 37.25
N GLY A 159 -13.44 -25.27 38.09
CA GLY A 159 -12.70 -25.76 39.26
C GLY A 159 -13.66 -26.21 40.35
N GLY A 160 -13.59 -27.48 40.71
CA GLY A 160 -14.17 -28.05 41.93
C GLY A 160 -13.19 -27.96 43.11
N GLU A 161 -13.79 -27.84 44.28
CA GLU A 161 -13.27 -27.60 45.64
C GLU A 161 -11.99 -28.35 46.07
#